data_AF-A0AAN8M3A6-F1
#
_entry.id   AF-A0AAN8M3A6-F1
#
_cell.length_a   1.000
_cell.length_b   1.000
_cell.length_c   1.000
_cell.angle_alpha   90.00
_cell.angle_beta   90.00
_cell.angle_gamma   90.00
#
_symmetry.space_group_name_H-M   'P 1'
#
loop_
_entity.id
_entity.type
_entity.pdbx_description
1 polymer ?
#
loop_
_entity_poly.entity_id
_entity_poly.type
_entity_poly.pdbx_seq_one_letter_code
_entity_poly.pdbx_strand_id
1 'polypeptide(L)'
;MAEILYSMYSDPQNMLYQTFLKSVQGEVQLAIKAFEGEQVDPLKLLDSLVSLIKSVSSRVLNSLANVDVLKGPIDGYISPKPYLGYLFESKAAELHLALEDENNVRKRCVAFTISFTNELRLRLPDNMEALQYMSVFNVEKTLKHNKSPGEIEKIAKLLGYSPAEIDKIVQQWRAIHLSKWNETKNTGLLE
;
A
#
# COMPACT_ATOMS: atom_id res chain seq x y z
N MET A 1 18.45 -25.53 21.23
CA MET A 1 17.91 -24.68 20.14
C MET A 1 16.96 -25.46 19.24
N ALA A 2 17.32 -26.66 18.77
CA ALA A 2 16.42 -27.56 18.04
C ALA A 2 15.16 -27.98 18.85
N GLU A 3 15.29 -28.27 20.15
CA GLU A 3 14.15 -28.57 21.02
C GLU A 3 13.19 -27.40 21.21
N ILE A 4 13.70 -26.16 21.27
CA ILE A 4 12.87 -24.95 21.41
C ILE A 4 12.06 -24.75 20.13
N LEU A 5 12.70 -24.84 18.96
CA LEU A 5 12.00 -24.79 17.67
C LEU A 5 10.97 -25.90 17.58
N TYR A 6 11.33 -27.14 17.89
CA TYR A 6 10.41 -28.27 17.90
C TYR A 6 9.18 -27.99 18.79
N SER A 7 9.41 -27.57 20.04
CA SER A 7 8.31 -27.23 20.98
C SER A 7 7.43 -26.08 20.48
N MET A 8 8.01 -25.08 19.81
CA MET A 8 7.25 -23.98 19.20
C MET A 8 6.38 -24.45 18.03
N TYR A 9 6.86 -25.38 17.20
CA TYR A 9 6.09 -25.94 16.08
C TYR A 9 5.07 -27.00 16.52
N SER A 10 5.28 -27.64 17.66
CA SER A 10 4.35 -28.61 18.24
C SER A 10 3.15 -27.97 18.93
N ASP A 11 3.21 -26.68 19.27
CA ASP A 11 2.10 -25.93 19.86
C ASP A 11 1.04 -25.54 18.79
N PRO A 12 -0.20 -26.03 18.90
CA PRO A 12 -1.29 -25.71 17.97
C PRO A 12 -1.59 -24.21 17.85
N GLN A 13 -1.46 -23.42 18.93
CA GLN A 13 -1.67 -21.98 18.90
C GLN A 13 -0.61 -21.27 18.05
N ASN A 14 0.65 -21.69 18.21
CA ASN A 14 1.76 -21.14 17.43
C ASN A 14 1.65 -21.55 15.96
N MET A 15 1.24 -22.79 15.67
CA MET A 15 0.99 -23.21 14.29
C MET A 15 -0.11 -22.37 13.64
N LEU A 16 -1.20 -22.09 14.35
CA LEU A 16 -2.27 -21.23 13.85
C LEU A 16 -1.79 -19.79 13.61
N TYR A 17 -1.02 -19.22 14.54
CA TYR A 17 -0.43 -17.89 14.38
C TYR A 17 0.55 -17.82 13.21
N GLN A 18 1.42 -18.83 13.04
CA GLN A 18 2.34 -18.90 11.91
C GLN A 18 1.61 -19.04 10.57
N THR A 19 0.48 -19.74 10.54
CA THR A 19 -0.38 -19.83 9.35
C THR A 19 -0.85 -18.44 8.90
N PHE A 20 -1.26 -17.61 9.86
CA PHE A 20 -1.58 -16.21 9.60
C PHE A 20 -0.36 -15.43 9.08
N LEU A 21 0.77 -15.49 9.79
CA LEU A 21 1.98 -14.75 9.40
C LEU A 21 2.49 -15.11 8.01
N LYS A 22 2.45 -16.39 7.64
CA LYS A 22 2.85 -16.87 6.31
C LYS A 22 2.03 -16.22 5.20
N SER A 23 0.74 -16.00 5.44
CA SER A 23 -0.12 -15.34 4.46
C SER A 23 0.23 -13.86 4.27
N VAL A 24 0.65 -13.16 5.33
CA VAL A 24 1.12 -11.77 5.24
C VAL A 24 2.51 -11.70 4.60
N GLN A 25 3.40 -12.63 4.96
CA GLN A 25 4.76 -12.70 4.43
C GLN A 25 4.80 -12.80 2.90
N GLY A 26 3.86 -13.54 2.28
CA GLY A 26 3.78 -13.64 0.83
C GLY A 26 3.60 -12.28 0.15
N GLU A 27 2.73 -11.42 0.68
CA GLU A 27 2.51 -10.07 0.15
C GLU A 27 3.74 -9.18 0.33
N VAL A 28 4.38 -9.26 1.51
CA VAL A 28 5.60 -8.51 1.80
C VAL A 28 6.74 -8.90 0.85
N GLN A 29 6.90 -10.20 0.57
CA GLN A 29 7.91 -10.69 -0.36
C GLN A 29 7.67 -10.22 -1.79
N LEU A 30 6.40 -10.14 -2.23
CA LEU A 30 6.07 -9.60 -3.54
C LEU A 30 6.46 -8.12 -3.65
N ALA A 31 6.17 -7.33 -2.62
CA ALA A 31 6.58 -5.93 -2.58
C ALA A 31 8.10 -5.80 -2.60
N ILE A 32 8.83 -6.53 -1.76
CA ILE A 32 10.31 -6.48 -1.70
C ILE A 32 10.92 -6.83 -3.06
N LYS A 33 10.46 -7.90 -3.71
CA LYS A 33 10.96 -8.29 -5.04
C LYS A 33 10.74 -7.21 -6.10
N ALA A 34 9.66 -6.43 -5.99
CA ALA A 34 9.45 -5.29 -6.88
C ALA A 34 10.55 -4.24 -6.68
N PHE A 35 10.97 -3.97 -5.43
CA PHE A 35 12.06 -3.04 -5.12
C PHE A 35 13.45 -3.56 -5.52
N GLU A 36 13.64 -4.87 -5.62
CA GLU A 36 14.90 -5.50 -6.05
C GLU A 36 15.12 -5.47 -7.58
N GLY A 37 14.13 -5.03 -8.36
CA GLY A 37 14.26 -4.99 -9.82
C GLY A 37 15.15 -3.84 -10.30
N GLU A 38 16.00 -4.11 -11.28
CA GLU A 38 17.01 -3.16 -11.78
C GLU A 38 16.44 -1.95 -12.55
N GLN A 39 15.29 -2.12 -13.21
CA GLN A 39 14.64 -1.07 -14.01
C GLN A 39 13.13 -0.97 -13.71
N VAL A 40 12.79 -0.76 -12.44
CA VAL A 40 11.38 -0.67 -12.04
C VAL A 40 10.92 0.79 -12.03
N ASP A 41 9.77 1.03 -12.67
CA ASP A 41 9.08 2.32 -12.67
C ASP A 41 8.80 2.76 -11.22
N PRO A 42 9.30 3.93 -10.77
CA PRO A 42 9.10 4.42 -9.41
C PRO A 42 7.63 4.56 -9.01
N LEU A 43 6.73 4.86 -9.95
CA LEU A 43 5.29 4.94 -9.67
C LEU A 43 4.69 3.56 -9.42
N LYS A 44 5.19 2.52 -10.10
CA LYS A 44 4.78 1.14 -9.83
C LYS A 44 5.28 0.64 -8.48
N LEU A 45 6.48 1.06 -8.06
CA LEU A 45 6.98 0.78 -6.70
C LEU A 45 6.08 1.42 -5.65
N LEU A 46 5.69 2.68 -5.88
CA LEU A 46 4.75 3.40 -5.01
C LEU A 46 3.40 2.67 -4.92
N ASP A 47 2.83 2.28 -6.07
CA ASP A 47 1.57 1.53 -6.12
C ASP A 47 1.66 0.18 -5.42
N SER A 48 2.79 -0.51 -5.54
CA SER A 48 3.05 -1.79 -4.85
C SER A 48 3.04 -1.62 -3.33
N LEU A 49 3.71 -0.58 -2.83
CA LEU A 49 3.75 -0.27 -1.40
C LEU A 49 2.37 0.13 -0.85
N VAL A 50 1.65 0.97 -1.58
CA VAL A 50 0.28 1.37 -1.23
C VAL A 50 -0.65 0.16 -1.20
N SER A 51 -0.52 -0.74 -2.17
CA SER A 51 -1.31 -1.97 -2.25
C SER A 51 -1.02 -2.91 -1.09
N LEU A 52 0.26 -3.07 -0.70
CA LEU A 52 0.64 -3.85 0.47
C LEU A 52 -0.03 -3.33 1.75
N ILE A 53 0.06 -2.02 2.01
CA ILE A 53 -0.51 -1.40 3.21
C ILE A 53 -2.03 -1.59 3.25
N LYS A 54 -2.71 -1.33 2.13
CA LYS A 54 -4.18 -1.51 2.01
C LYS A 54 -4.59 -2.97 2.18
N SER A 55 -3.86 -3.90 1.57
CA SER A 55 -4.16 -5.33 1.64
C SER A 55 -4.01 -5.87 3.06
N VAL A 56 -2.86 -5.61 3.70
CA VAL A 56 -2.58 -6.03 5.08
C VAL A 56 -3.61 -5.47 6.06
N SER A 57 -3.90 -4.18 5.98
CA SER A 57 -4.86 -3.52 6.88
C SER A 57 -6.30 -4.00 6.67
N SER A 58 -6.72 -4.32 5.44
CA SER A 58 -8.08 -4.78 5.13
C SER A 58 -8.49 -6.06 5.87
N ARG A 59 -7.51 -6.88 6.30
CA ARG A 59 -7.75 -8.13 7.03
C ARG A 59 -8.36 -7.93 8.41
N VAL A 60 -8.19 -6.74 9.01
CA VAL A 60 -8.65 -6.44 10.37
C VAL A 60 -9.64 -5.28 10.42
N LEU A 61 -9.69 -4.46 9.37
CA LEU A 61 -10.57 -3.31 9.30
C LEU A 61 -12.04 -3.70 9.13
N ASN A 62 -12.91 -2.86 9.69
CA ASN A 62 -14.33 -2.89 9.38
C ASN A 62 -14.55 -2.32 7.98
N SER A 63 -15.16 -3.10 7.08
CA SER A 63 -15.44 -2.69 5.71
C SER A 63 -16.37 -1.48 5.59
N LEU A 64 -17.14 -1.18 6.64
CA LEU A 64 -18.01 0.00 6.71
C LEU A 64 -17.27 1.27 7.17
N ALA A 65 -16.10 1.11 7.78
CA ALA A 65 -15.27 2.23 8.18
C ALA A 65 -14.47 2.70 6.96
N ASN A 66 -14.95 3.76 6.30
CA ASN A 66 -14.28 4.38 5.15
C ASN A 66 -13.02 5.14 5.61
N VAL A 67 -11.96 4.39 5.93
CA VAL A 67 -10.72 4.90 6.53
C VAL A 67 -9.63 4.98 5.47
N ASP A 68 -8.97 6.12 5.39
CA ASP A 68 -7.73 6.25 4.64
C ASP A 68 -6.54 5.77 5.48
N VAL A 69 -6.18 4.49 5.28
CA VAL A 69 -5.08 3.81 6.01
C VAL A 69 -3.72 4.44 5.78
N LEU A 70 -3.57 5.29 4.76
CA LEU A 70 -2.32 5.99 4.48
C LEU A 70 -2.18 7.26 5.33
N LYS A 71 -3.29 7.82 5.84
CA LYS A 71 -3.31 9.13 6.52
C LYS A 71 -3.39 9.07 8.04
N GLY A 72 -3.77 7.93 8.62
CA GLY A 72 -3.99 7.84 10.06
C GLY A 72 -3.92 6.41 10.63
N PRO A 73 -3.88 6.29 11.97
CA PRO A 73 -3.92 5.00 12.66
C PRO A 73 -5.25 4.28 12.45
N ILE A 74 -5.19 2.94 12.43
CA ILE A 74 -6.35 2.08 12.12
C ILE A 74 -7.04 1.50 13.35
N ASP A 75 -6.46 1.69 14.54
CA ASP A 75 -6.85 1.09 15.81
C ASP A 75 -8.34 1.29 16.16
N GLY A 76 -8.90 2.45 15.82
CA GLY A 76 -10.31 2.79 16.09
C GLY A 76 -11.33 2.17 15.12
N TYR A 77 -10.87 1.43 14.11
CA TYR A 77 -11.70 1.00 12.98
C TYR A 77 -11.65 -0.53 12.75
N ILE A 78 -11.17 -1.26 13.75
CA ILE A 78 -11.03 -2.71 13.70
C ILE A 78 -12.41 -3.38 13.77
N SER A 79 -12.62 -4.40 12.96
CA SER A 79 -13.82 -5.23 13.01
C SER A 79 -13.88 -5.99 14.34
N PRO A 80 -15.04 -6.08 15.02
CA PRO A 80 -15.19 -6.87 16.25
C PRO A 80 -14.84 -8.35 16.06
N LYS A 81 -15.07 -8.88 14.85
CA LYS A 81 -14.71 -10.26 14.47
C LYS A 81 -14.07 -10.24 13.08
N PRO A 82 -12.77 -9.94 12.99
CA PRO A 82 -12.09 -9.84 11.70
C PRO A 82 -11.91 -11.23 11.08
N TYR A 83 -12.06 -11.29 9.75
CA TYR A 83 -11.77 -12.48 8.97
C TYR A 83 -10.28 -12.50 8.61
N LEU A 84 -9.54 -13.43 9.20
CA LEU A 84 -8.07 -13.46 9.10
C LEU A 84 -7.55 -14.22 7.87
N GLY A 85 -8.47 -14.62 6.98
CA GLY A 85 -8.18 -15.31 5.72
C GLY A 85 -8.56 -16.79 5.78
N TYR A 86 -8.88 -17.35 4.60
CA TYR A 86 -9.45 -18.70 4.48
C TYR A 86 -8.59 -19.76 5.15
N LEU A 87 -7.28 -19.75 4.86
CA LEU A 87 -6.33 -20.73 5.41
C LEU A 87 -6.27 -20.68 6.94
N PHE A 88 -6.37 -19.49 7.54
CA PHE A 88 -6.41 -19.35 8.99
C PHE A 88 -7.69 -19.93 9.57
N GLU A 89 -8.85 -19.58 8.99
CA GLU A 89 -10.14 -20.04 9.48
C GLU A 89 -10.29 -21.56 9.35
N SER A 90 -9.87 -22.14 8.22
CA SER A 90 -9.82 -23.59 8.04
C SER A 90 -8.90 -24.25 9.06
N LYS A 91 -7.72 -23.67 9.30
CA LYS A 91 -6.77 -24.25 10.25
C LYS A 91 -7.24 -24.15 11.70
N ALA A 92 -7.90 -23.05 12.07
CA ALA A 92 -8.52 -22.90 13.39
C ALA A 92 -9.58 -23.98 13.63
N ALA A 93 -10.43 -24.23 12.62
CA ALA A 93 -11.45 -25.27 12.69
C ALA A 93 -10.87 -26.69 12.83
N GLU A 94 -9.76 -26.99 12.17
CA GLU A 94 -9.06 -28.29 12.26
C GLU A 94 -8.41 -28.54 13.62
N LEU A 95 -7.91 -27.49 14.28
CA LEU A 95 -7.11 -27.63 15.49
C LEU A 95 -7.94 -27.83 16.77
N HIS A 96 -9.25 -27.59 16.71
CA HIS A 96 -10.19 -27.75 17.82
C HIS A 96 -9.67 -27.12 19.13
N LEU A 97 -9.08 -25.92 19.03
CA LEU A 97 -8.56 -25.18 20.17
C LEU A 97 -9.69 -24.82 21.14
N ALA A 98 -9.34 -24.63 22.42
CA ALA A 98 -10.26 -23.99 23.35
C ALA A 98 -10.58 -22.57 22.85
N LEU A 99 -11.83 -22.13 23.05
CA LEU A 99 -12.29 -20.83 22.55
C LEU A 99 -11.44 -19.65 23.05
N GLU A 100 -10.94 -19.73 24.29
CA GLU A 100 -10.06 -18.72 24.87
C GLU A 100 -8.70 -18.67 24.16
N ASP A 101 -8.10 -19.83 23.89
CA ASP A 101 -6.82 -19.94 23.18
C ASP A 101 -6.91 -19.42 21.75
N GLU A 102 -7.95 -19.80 21.01
CA GLU A 102 -8.17 -19.30 19.66
C GLU A 102 -8.36 -17.77 19.66
N ASN A 103 -9.15 -17.24 20.61
CA ASN A 103 -9.34 -15.80 20.76
C ASN A 103 -8.03 -15.08 21.10
N ASN A 104 -7.16 -15.68 21.92
CA ASN A 104 -5.85 -15.12 22.21
C ASN A 104 -4.96 -15.07 20.96
N VAL A 105 -4.97 -16.12 20.13
CA VAL A 105 -4.26 -16.11 18.83
C VAL A 105 -4.83 -15.04 17.90
N ARG A 106 -6.16 -14.92 17.78
CA ARG A 106 -6.80 -13.88 16.95
C ARG A 106 -6.41 -12.47 17.42
N LYS A 107 -6.43 -12.19 18.73
CA LYS A 107 -5.96 -10.92 19.29
C LYS A 107 -4.52 -10.62 18.91
N ARG A 108 -3.63 -11.62 18.96
CA ARG A 108 -2.23 -11.48 18.53
C ARG A 108 -2.12 -11.17 17.03
N CYS A 109 -2.91 -11.82 16.17
CA CYS A 109 -2.95 -11.52 14.73
C CYS A 109 -3.41 -10.09 14.46
N VAL A 110 -4.44 -9.62 15.19
CA VAL A 110 -4.95 -8.24 15.07
C VAL A 110 -3.88 -7.24 15.53
N ALA A 111 -3.30 -7.44 16.71
CA ALA A 111 -2.26 -6.57 17.26
C ALA A 111 -1.03 -6.48 16.34
N PHE A 112 -0.63 -7.62 15.76
CA PHE A 112 0.42 -7.65 14.75
C PHE A 112 0.04 -6.82 13.52
N THR A 113 -1.16 -7.01 12.96
CA THR A 113 -1.61 -6.27 11.77
C THR A 113 -1.63 -4.77 11.99
N ILE A 114 -2.11 -4.32 13.16
CA ILE A 114 -2.13 -2.92 13.55
C ILE A 114 -0.70 -2.36 13.61
N SER A 115 0.16 -3.03 14.39
CA SER A 115 1.55 -2.60 14.56
C SER A 115 2.29 -2.56 13.23
N PHE A 116 2.14 -3.60 12.41
CA PHE A 116 2.80 -3.70 11.11
C PHE A 116 2.28 -2.66 10.12
N THR A 117 0.98 -2.40 10.07
CA THR A 117 0.40 -1.35 9.22
C THR A 117 0.93 0.03 9.63
N ASN A 118 0.97 0.32 10.93
CA ASN A 118 1.49 1.58 11.45
C ASN A 118 2.99 1.75 11.12
N GLU A 119 3.79 0.70 11.28
CA GLU A 119 5.20 0.68 10.91
C GLU A 119 5.39 0.93 9.40
N LEU A 120 4.65 0.25 8.53
CA LEU A 120 4.72 0.50 7.08
C LEU A 120 4.34 1.94 6.73
N ARG A 121 3.29 2.48 7.35
CA ARG A 121 2.83 3.85 7.14
C ARG A 121 3.88 4.88 7.56
N LEU A 122 4.55 4.69 8.70
CA LEU A 122 5.60 5.61 9.18
C LEU A 122 6.82 5.70 8.26
N ARG A 123 7.00 4.73 7.35
CA ARG A 123 8.05 4.74 6.33
C ARG A 123 7.62 5.43 5.04
N LEU A 124 6.36 5.83 4.91
CA LEU A 124 5.89 6.61 3.78
C LEU A 124 6.35 8.07 3.92
N PRO A 125 6.74 8.72 2.82
CA PRO A 125 7.08 10.14 2.83
C PRO A 125 5.84 11.03 3.04
N ASP A 126 6.00 12.20 3.65
CA ASP A 126 4.85 13.09 3.93
C ASP A 126 4.13 13.59 2.66
N ASN A 127 4.85 13.65 1.54
CA ASN A 127 4.34 14.11 0.24
C ASN A 127 3.73 12.97 -0.62
N MET A 128 3.26 11.88 -0.01
CA MET A 128 2.64 10.73 -0.71
C MET A 128 1.58 11.15 -1.73
N GLU A 129 0.71 12.11 -1.39
CA GLU A 129 -0.33 12.58 -2.31
C GLU A 129 0.31 13.19 -3.57
N ALA A 130 1.33 14.04 -3.42
CA ALA A 130 2.04 14.62 -4.55
C ALA A 130 2.71 13.55 -5.42
N LEU A 131 3.36 12.55 -4.80
CA LEU A 131 4.01 11.44 -5.50
C LEU A 131 3.03 10.63 -6.34
N GLN A 132 1.82 10.35 -5.83
CA GLN A 132 0.78 9.66 -6.60
C GLN A 132 0.30 10.47 -7.82
N TYR A 133 0.26 11.80 -7.68
CA TYR A 133 -0.10 12.70 -8.78
C TYR A 133 1.03 12.88 -9.82
N MET A 134 2.26 12.43 -9.55
CA MET A 134 3.35 12.51 -10.55
C MET A 134 3.04 11.69 -11.81
N SER A 135 2.12 10.73 -11.74
CA SER A 135 1.61 10.02 -12.92
C SER A 135 1.02 10.93 -13.99
N VAL A 136 0.63 12.17 -13.66
CA VAL A 136 0.18 13.20 -14.62
C VAL A 136 1.24 13.51 -15.67
N PHE A 137 2.53 13.42 -15.31
CA PHE A 137 3.65 13.74 -16.19
C PHE A 137 4.08 12.60 -17.11
N ASN A 138 3.35 11.47 -17.12
CA ASN A 138 3.65 10.43 -18.10
C ASN A 138 3.42 10.95 -19.54
N VAL A 139 4.14 10.39 -20.52
CA VAL A 139 4.16 10.94 -21.88
C VAL A 139 2.76 10.93 -22.52
N GLU A 140 2.01 9.85 -22.30
CA GLU A 140 0.66 9.69 -22.83
C GLU A 140 -0.30 10.79 -22.33
N LYS A 141 -0.34 11.05 -21.02
CA LYS A 141 -1.18 12.09 -20.42
C LYS A 141 -0.71 13.49 -20.78
N THR A 142 0.60 13.70 -20.82
CA THR A 142 1.21 15.01 -21.14
C THR A 142 0.89 15.43 -22.58
N LEU A 143 1.05 14.52 -23.55
CA LEU A 143 0.85 14.80 -24.97
C LEU A 143 -0.61 14.67 -25.43
N LYS A 144 -1.51 14.23 -24.54
CA LYS A 144 -2.95 14.17 -24.84
C LYS A 144 -3.50 15.56 -25.15
N HIS A 145 -4.27 15.66 -26.24
CA HIS A 145 -5.00 16.87 -26.60
C HIS A 145 -6.06 17.22 -25.54
N ASN A 146 -6.89 16.23 -25.19
CA ASN A 146 -7.94 16.37 -24.18
C ASN A 146 -7.39 16.02 -22.79
N LYS A 147 -6.85 17.02 -22.11
CA LYS A 147 -6.32 16.89 -20.75
C LYS A 147 -7.44 16.91 -19.72
N SER A 148 -7.34 16.08 -18.69
CA SER A 148 -8.32 16.08 -17.60
C SER A 148 -8.29 17.43 -16.88
N PRO A 149 -9.44 18.07 -16.63
CA PRO A 149 -9.49 19.32 -15.88
C PRO A 149 -8.94 19.16 -14.46
N GLY A 150 -8.13 20.12 -14.00
CA GLY A 150 -7.69 20.23 -12.60
C GLY A 150 -6.54 19.30 -12.17
N GLU A 151 -6.07 18.36 -13.01
CA GLU A 151 -4.97 17.45 -12.64
C GLU A 151 -3.65 18.19 -12.38
N ILE A 152 -3.23 19.05 -13.32
CA ILE A 152 -1.99 19.83 -13.18
C ILE A 152 -2.11 20.90 -12.07
N GLU A 153 -3.32 21.44 -11.89
CA GLU A 153 -3.60 22.42 -10.85
C GLU A 153 -3.42 21.80 -9.46
N LYS A 154 -3.92 20.57 -9.28
CA LYS A 154 -3.81 19.86 -8.01
C LYS A 154 -2.36 19.58 -7.63
N ILE A 155 -1.54 19.07 -8.56
CA ILE A 155 -0.12 18.83 -8.27
C ILE A 155 0.65 20.13 -8.04
N ALA A 156 0.36 21.20 -8.77
CA ALA A 156 1.01 22.49 -8.56
C ALA A 156 0.67 23.08 -7.17
N LYS A 157 -0.57 22.93 -6.70
CA LYS A 157 -0.95 23.27 -5.32
C LYS A 157 -0.18 22.45 -4.28
N LEU A 158 -0.08 21.13 -4.49
CA LEU A 158 0.65 20.23 -3.58
C LEU A 158 2.15 20.55 -3.51
N LEU A 159 2.74 21.07 -4.60
CA LEU A 159 4.12 21.52 -4.66
C LEU A 159 4.33 22.94 -4.10
N GLY A 160 3.27 23.64 -3.70
CA GLY A 160 3.35 24.93 -3.03
C GLY A 160 3.45 26.16 -3.95
N TYR A 161 3.11 26.03 -5.24
CA TYR A 161 3.11 27.18 -6.16
C TYR A 161 2.01 28.20 -5.81
N SER A 162 2.28 29.48 -6.10
CA SER A 162 1.30 30.56 -5.90
C SER A 162 0.18 30.50 -6.95
N PRO A 163 -1.02 31.08 -6.69
CA PRO A 163 -2.12 31.09 -7.66
C PRO A 163 -1.75 31.67 -9.03
N ALA A 164 -0.90 32.70 -9.06
CA ALA A 164 -0.44 33.32 -10.30
C ALA A 164 0.49 32.41 -11.10
N GLU A 165 1.33 31.62 -10.43
CA GLU A 165 2.18 30.62 -11.09
C GLU A 165 1.37 29.42 -11.55
N ILE A 166 0.40 28.97 -10.75
CA ILE A 166 -0.52 27.89 -11.11
C ILE A 166 -1.29 28.24 -12.38
N ASP A 167 -1.81 29.46 -12.51
CA ASP A 167 -2.52 29.89 -13.73
C ASP A 167 -1.62 29.80 -14.97
N LYS A 168 -0.37 30.27 -14.88
CA LYS A 168 0.63 30.14 -15.94
C LYS A 168 0.92 28.68 -16.28
N ILE A 169 1.12 27.82 -15.28
CA ILE A 169 1.38 26.38 -15.46
C ILE A 169 0.19 25.71 -16.17
N VAL A 170 -1.05 26.02 -15.77
CA VAL A 170 -2.26 25.46 -16.41
C VAL A 170 -2.34 25.86 -17.87
N GLN A 171 -2.05 27.11 -18.21
CA GLN A 171 -2.02 27.58 -19.60
C GLN A 171 -0.96 26.85 -20.42
N GLN A 172 0.27 26.73 -19.89
CA GLN A 172 1.36 25.99 -20.54
C GLN A 172 1.03 24.52 -20.72
N TRP A 173 0.46 23.88 -19.69
CA TRP A 173 0.04 22.48 -19.73
C TRP A 173 -1.00 22.21 -20.81
N ARG A 174 -1.96 23.12 -21.02
CA ARG A 174 -2.93 22.99 -22.12
C ARG A 174 -2.23 23.01 -23.48
N ALA A 175 -1.29 23.94 -23.68
CA ALA A 175 -0.60 24.12 -24.95
C ALA A 175 0.56 23.13 -25.22
N ILE A 176 1.02 22.37 -24.22
CA ILE A 176 2.25 21.55 -24.31
C ILE A 176 2.24 20.53 -25.47
N HIS A 177 1.06 20.02 -25.83
CA HIS A 177 0.88 19.06 -26.92
C HIS A 177 1.04 19.68 -28.32
N LEU A 178 1.01 21.02 -28.43
CA LEU A 178 1.24 21.75 -29.68
C LEU A 178 2.73 21.96 -29.98
N SER A 179 3.59 21.72 -28.97
CA SER A 179 5.04 21.82 -29.14
C SER A 179 5.58 20.62 -29.91
N LYS A 180 6.65 20.81 -30.68
CA LYS A 180 7.34 19.71 -31.36
C LYS A 180 8.21 18.95 -30.36
N TRP A 181 7.93 17.65 -30.20
CA TRP A 181 8.68 16.75 -29.33
C TRP A 181 9.56 15.82 -30.18
N ASN A 182 10.83 15.67 -29.79
CA ASN A 182 11.76 14.73 -30.42
C ASN A 182 11.54 13.30 -29.91
N GLU A 183 11.23 13.16 -28.60
CA GLU A 183 10.95 11.89 -27.95
C GLU A 183 9.53 11.88 -27.37
N THR A 184 8.75 10.87 -27.75
CA THR A 184 7.33 10.73 -27.37
C THR A 184 7.00 9.35 -26.79
N LYS A 185 8.02 8.54 -26.51
CA LYS A 185 7.86 7.15 -26.06
C LYS A 185 8.21 6.94 -24.60
N ASN A 186 9.18 7.67 -24.05
CA ASN A 186 9.63 7.52 -22.67
C ASN A 186 10.07 8.87 -22.08
N THR A 187 10.02 8.97 -20.74
CA THR A 187 10.60 10.06 -19.94
C THR A 187 12.02 9.76 -19.43
N GLY A 188 12.53 8.56 -19.68
CA GLY A 188 13.93 8.20 -19.37
C GLY A 188 14.92 9.11 -20.09
N LEU A 189 15.99 9.49 -19.38
CA LEU A 189 17.12 10.20 -19.98
C LEU A 189 17.72 9.29 -21.06
N LEU A 190 17.95 9.84 -22.26
CA LEU A 190 18.77 9.19 -23.28
C LEU A 190 20.17 9.01 -22.69
N GLU A 191 20.57 7.76 -22.43
CA GLU A 191 21.98 7.39 -22.26
C GLU A 191 22.69 7.37 -23.62
#